data_AF-A0A817ERN1-F1
#
_entry.id   AF-A0A817ERN1-F1
#
_cell.length_a   1.000
_cell.length_b   1.000
_cell.length_c   1.000
_cell.angle_alpha   90.00
_cell.angle_beta   90.00
_cell.angle_gamma   90.00
#
_symmetry.space_group_name_H-M   'P 1'
#
loop_
_entity.id
_entity.type
_entity.pdbx_description
1 polymer ?
#
loop_
_entity_poly.entity_id
_entity_poly.type
_entity_poly.pdbx_seq_one_letter_code
_entity_poly.pdbx_strand_id
1 'polypeptide(L)'
;METSRGKPIFEHQGYIYIVNKKSNNNKIIWCCRNYRHNQCHGRLHTIDGQVVLAVGEHNHEPSHLVGDVIASRTKMIDAAKQTGHSTHDIVADCVSRLSDHAISTLPNLQHIKRIVQRIRQRHQNPLSLPTNHDSLLIDTQYIKTARGRTFLQFDSGLKKEQCYVDAQIIQAEAGVRQARRREQIRRETRILNLLNEPTTTNFEKVMAPAQNITLKDS
;
A
#
# COMPACT_ATOMS: atom_id res chain seq x y z
N MET A 1 -8.41 -25.50 -6.58
CA MET A 1 -7.66 -24.86 -5.47
C MET A 1 -7.34 -23.43 -5.88
N GLU A 2 -7.05 -22.54 -4.93
CA GLU A 2 -6.74 -21.13 -5.22
C GLU A 2 -5.52 -20.62 -4.44
N THR A 3 -4.84 -19.61 -4.99
CA THR A 3 -3.78 -18.87 -4.30
C THR A 3 -4.36 -17.98 -3.21
N SER A 4 -3.50 -17.46 -2.32
CA SER A 4 -3.87 -16.41 -1.35
C SER A 4 -4.46 -15.14 -1.97
N ARG A 5 -4.31 -14.95 -3.29
CA ARG A 5 -4.88 -13.85 -4.06
C ARG A 5 -6.12 -14.25 -4.88
N GLY A 6 -6.70 -15.42 -4.62
CA GLY A 6 -7.89 -15.93 -5.31
C GLY A 6 -7.66 -16.39 -6.75
N LYS A 7 -6.40 -16.47 -7.22
CA LYS A 7 -6.11 -17.02 -8.54
C LYS A 7 -6.20 -18.55 -8.51
N PRO A 8 -6.85 -19.19 -9.48
CA PRO A 8 -6.95 -20.65 -9.53
C PRO A 8 -5.59 -21.32 -9.73
N ILE A 9 -5.43 -22.47 -9.09
CA ILE A 9 -4.26 -23.34 -9.11
C ILE A 9 -4.70 -24.75 -9.51
N PHE A 10 -3.87 -25.42 -10.31
CA PHE A 10 -4.03 -26.82 -10.68
C PHE A 10 -2.83 -27.63 -10.19
N GLU A 11 -3.06 -28.76 -9.56
CA GLU A 11 -2.03 -29.72 -9.16
C GLU A 11 -2.09 -30.91 -10.12
N HIS A 12 -0.94 -31.35 -10.62
CA HIS A 12 -0.82 -32.53 -11.45
C HIS A 12 0.57 -33.14 -11.32
N GLN A 13 0.63 -34.42 -10.95
CA GLN A 13 1.87 -35.20 -10.81
C GLN A 13 2.90 -34.55 -9.87
N GLY A 14 2.45 -33.94 -8.76
CA GLY A 14 3.34 -33.28 -7.80
C GLY A 14 3.85 -31.91 -8.25
N TYR A 15 3.40 -31.42 -9.41
CA TYR A 15 3.70 -30.07 -9.90
C TYR A 15 2.49 -29.16 -9.75
N ILE A 16 2.78 -27.89 -9.44
CA ILE A 16 1.75 -26.86 -9.27
C ILE A 16 1.77 -25.92 -10.47
N TYR A 17 0.60 -25.74 -11.07
CA TYR A 17 0.39 -24.89 -12.22
C TYR A 17 -0.53 -23.71 -11.90
N ILE A 18 -0.22 -22.57 -12.49
CA ILE A 18 -1.01 -21.33 -12.43
C ILE A 18 -1.56 -21.01 -13.81
N VAL A 19 -2.71 -20.33 -13.87
CA VAL A 19 -3.32 -19.97 -15.15
C VAL A 19 -2.42 -19.02 -15.92
N ASN A 20 -2.11 -19.43 -17.16
CA ASN A 20 -1.40 -18.60 -18.13
C ASN A 20 -2.40 -17.92 -19.09
N LYS A 21 -3.29 -18.70 -19.70
CA LYS A 21 -4.29 -18.20 -20.66
C LYS A 21 -5.60 -18.99 -20.56
N LYS A 22 -6.73 -18.30 -20.68
CA LYS A 22 -8.05 -18.91 -20.84
C LYS A 22 -8.54 -18.70 -22.27
N SER A 23 -9.25 -19.68 -22.82
CA SER A 23 -9.87 -19.63 -24.14
C SER A 23 -11.37 -19.91 -24.03
N ASN A 24 -12.15 -19.50 -25.04
CA ASN A 24 -13.61 -19.53 -25.00
C ASN A 24 -14.20 -20.95 -24.91
N ASN A 25 -13.48 -21.98 -25.35
CA ASN A 25 -13.97 -23.37 -25.36
C ASN A 25 -13.62 -24.13 -24.06
N ASN A 26 -13.73 -23.47 -22.89
CA ASN A 26 -13.31 -23.98 -21.58
C ASN A 26 -11.86 -24.52 -21.50
N LYS A 27 -11.05 -24.21 -22.51
CA LYS A 27 -9.64 -24.58 -22.55
C LYS A 27 -8.83 -23.60 -21.72
N ILE A 28 -8.12 -24.12 -20.74
CA ILE A 28 -7.20 -23.36 -19.91
C ILE A 28 -5.79 -23.87 -20.15
N ILE A 29 -4.90 -22.95 -20.49
CA ILE A 29 -3.46 -23.18 -20.58
C ILE A 29 -2.86 -22.72 -19.26
N TRP A 30 -2.16 -23.64 -18.62
CA TRP A 30 -1.48 -23.44 -17.36
C TRP A 30 0.03 -23.46 -17.56
N CYS A 31 0.75 -22.70 -16.74
CA CYS A 31 2.20 -22.73 -16.65
C CYS A 31 2.64 -23.17 -15.26
N CYS A 32 3.79 -23.83 -15.17
CA CYS A 32 4.38 -24.18 -13.88
C CYS A 32 4.54 -22.91 -13.02
N ARG A 33 4.23 -23.02 -11.73
CA ARG A 33 4.39 -21.93 -10.75
C ARG A 33 5.82 -21.37 -10.74
N ASN A 34 6.81 -22.22 -10.98
CA ASN A 34 8.23 -21.85 -11.00
C ASN A 34 8.68 -21.24 -12.34
N TYR A 35 7.79 -21.06 -13.32
CA TYR A 35 8.12 -20.45 -14.61
C TYR A 35 8.80 -19.08 -14.47
N ARG A 36 8.35 -18.25 -13.51
CA ARG A 36 8.94 -16.90 -13.33
C ARG A 36 10.22 -16.87 -12.51
N HIS A 37 10.43 -17.86 -11.65
CA HIS A 37 11.55 -17.87 -10.70
C HIS A 37 12.72 -18.70 -11.24
N ASN A 38 12.42 -19.88 -11.78
CA ASN A 38 13.41 -20.84 -12.26
C ASN A 38 13.34 -21.04 -13.78
N GLN A 39 12.57 -20.21 -14.51
CA GLN A 39 12.37 -20.38 -15.96
C GLN A 39 11.85 -21.79 -16.32
N CYS A 40 11.05 -22.40 -15.44
CA CYS A 40 10.51 -23.74 -15.67
C CYS A 40 9.54 -23.78 -16.85
N HIS A 41 9.81 -24.65 -17.83
CA HIS A 41 9.05 -24.73 -19.09
C HIS A 41 7.82 -25.62 -19.03
N GLY A 42 7.53 -26.25 -17.88
CA GLY A 42 6.33 -27.05 -17.70
C GLY A 42 5.04 -26.29 -18.04
N ARG A 43 4.20 -26.92 -18.87
CA ARG A 43 2.89 -26.46 -19.33
C ARG A 43 1.87 -27.58 -19.24
N LEU A 44 0.64 -27.20 -18.94
CA LEU A 44 -0.49 -28.12 -18.85
C LEU A 44 -1.68 -27.47 -19.54
N HIS A 45 -2.44 -28.22 -20.32
CA HIS A 45 -3.69 -27.78 -20.92
C HIS A 45 -4.82 -28.62 -20.36
N THR A 46 -5.87 -27.94 -19.91
CA THR A 46 -7.11 -28.59 -19.49
C THR A 46 -8.27 -28.14 -20.36
N ILE A 47 -9.23 -29.02 -20.62
CA ILE A 47 -10.51 -28.71 -21.26
C ILE A 47 -11.59 -29.27 -20.34
N ASP A 48 -12.58 -28.47 -19.99
CA ASP A 48 -13.65 -28.83 -19.05
C ASP A 48 -13.13 -29.43 -17.72
N GLY A 49 -11.99 -28.91 -17.27
CA GLY A 49 -11.33 -29.35 -16.03
C GLY A 49 -10.51 -30.63 -16.13
N GLN A 50 -10.53 -31.33 -17.26
CA GLN A 50 -9.72 -32.54 -17.49
C GLN A 50 -8.39 -32.21 -18.16
N VAL A 51 -7.33 -32.91 -17.78
CA VAL A 51 -6.01 -32.76 -18.40
C VAL A 51 -6.04 -33.38 -19.79
N VAL A 52 -5.79 -32.56 -20.81
CA VAL A 52 -5.75 -33.01 -22.22
C VAL A 52 -4.31 -33.09 -22.73
N LEU A 53 -3.43 -32.25 -22.20
CA LEU A 53 -2.03 -32.21 -22.63
C LEU A 53 -1.12 -31.73 -21.50
N ALA A 54 -0.01 -32.42 -21.28
CA ALA A 54 1.11 -31.96 -20.46
C ALA A 54 2.36 -31.89 -21.36
N VAL A 55 3.00 -30.73 -21.44
CA VAL A 55 4.16 -30.49 -22.31
C VAL A 55 5.20 -29.61 -21.63
N GLY A 56 6.45 -29.71 -22.08
CA GLY A 56 7.57 -28.95 -21.53
C GLY A 56 8.14 -29.62 -20.27
N GLU A 57 9.46 -29.68 -20.22
CA GLU A 57 10.17 -30.31 -19.11
C GLU A 57 10.23 -29.40 -17.88
N HIS A 58 10.11 -30.02 -16.71
CA HIS A 58 10.36 -29.35 -15.44
C HIS A 58 11.84 -29.43 -15.13
N ASN A 59 12.41 -28.30 -14.71
CA ASN A 59 13.81 -28.19 -14.29
C ASN A 59 13.95 -28.17 -12.76
N HIS A 60 12.97 -28.72 -12.06
CA HIS A 60 12.95 -28.85 -10.62
C HIS A 60 12.16 -30.08 -10.24
N GLU A 61 12.40 -30.59 -9.04
CA GLU A 61 11.75 -31.78 -8.53
C GLU A 61 10.25 -31.54 -8.25
N PRO A 62 9.39 -32.56 -8.38
CA PRO A 62 8.03 -32.51 -7.88
C PRO A 62 8.01 -32.22 -6.37
N SER A 63 6.98 -31.49 -5.91
CA SER A 63 6.84 -31.17 -4.50
C SER A 63 5.41 -31.45 -4.02
N HIS A 64 5.18 -32.71 -3.65
CA HIS A 64 3.90 -33.18 -3.09
C HIS A 64 3.53 -32.42 -1.80
N LEU A 65 4.54 -32.06 -0.99
CA LEU A 65 4.37 -31.28 0.24
C LEU A 65 3.69 -29.93 -0.01
N VAL A 66 4.05 -29.23 -1.09
CA VAL A 66 3.46 -27.92 -1.40
C VAL A 66 2.00 -28.06 -1.84
N GLY A 67 1.67 -29.15 -2.55
CA GLY A 67 0.29 -29.48 -2.92
C GLY A 67 -0.59 -29.68 -1.68
N ASP A 68 -0.15 -30.51 -0.74
CA ASP A 68 -0.87 -30.81 0.51
C ASP A 68 -1.08 -29.55 1.36
N VAL A 69 -0.05 -28.72 1.50
CA VAL A 69 -0.13 -27.47 2.26
C VAL A 69 -1.13 -26.49 1.61
N ILE A 70 -1.16 -26.38 0.29
CA ILE A 70 -2.12 -25.52 -0.42
C ILE A 70 -3.54 -26.08 -0.29
N ALA A 71 -3.71 -27.39 -0.39
CA ALA A 71 -5.01 -28.04 -0.24
C ALA A 71 -5.57 -27.83 1.17
N SER A 72 -4.77 -28.09 2.20
CA SER A 72 -5.16 -27.88 3.60
C SER A 72 -5.42 -26.41 3.90
N ARG A 73 -4.64 -25.49 3.32
CA ARG A 73 -4.93 -24.06 3.43
C ARG A 73 -6.27 -23.69 2.80
N THR A 74 -6.59 -24.23 1.63
CA THR A 74 -7.85 -23.95 0.93
C THR A 74 -9.04 -24.44 1.78
N LYS A 75 -8.97 -25.68 2.27
CA LYS A 75 -9.96 -26.25 3.19
C LYS A 75 -10.13 -25.42 4.46
N MET A 76 -9.02 -24.95 5.05
CA MET A 76 -9.06 -24.07 6.23
C MET A 76 -9.78 -22.75 5.94
N ILE A 77 -9.52 -22.14 4.77
CA ILE A 77 -10.21 -20.92 4.35
C ILE A 77 -11.71 -21.18 4.20
N ASP A 78 -12.10 -22.30 3.59
CA ASP A 78 -13.49 -22.66 3.37
C ASP A 78 -14.21 -22.98 4.70
N ALA A 79 -13.58 -23.75 5.58
CA ALA A 79 -14.06 -24.02 6.93
C ALA A 79 -14.20 -22.72 7.73
N ALA A 80 -13.27 -21.78 7.60
CA ALA A 80 -13.34 -20.49 8.28
C ALA A 80 -14.50 -19.60 7.81
N LYS A 81 -14.94 -19.75 6.55
CA LYS A 81 -16.11 -19.03 6.01
C LYS A 81 -17.44 -19.69 6.41
N GLN A 82 -17.49 -21.02 6.39
CA GLN A 82 -18.74 -21.77 6.47
C GLN A 82 -19.16 -22.13 7.92
N THR A 83 -18.23 -22.17 8.88
CA THR A 83 -18.48 -22.83 10.17
C THR A 83 -18.53 -21.90 11.37
N GLY A 84 -19.44 -22.20 12.32
CA GLY A 84 -19.49 -21.60 13.66
C GLY A 84 -18.52 -22.23 14.67
N HIS A 85 -17.66 -23.16 14.26
CA HIS A 85 -16.72 -23.87 15.15
C HIS A 85 -15.69 -22.93 15.80
N SER A 86 -15.03 -23.34 16.88
CA SER A 86 -13.94 -22.54 17.45
C SER A 86 -12.78 -22.43 16.46
N THR A 87 -12.03 -21.33 16.52
CA THR A 87 -10.79 -21.19 15.73
C THR A 87 -9.79 -22.30 16.09
N HIS A 88 -9.82 -22.79 17.33
CA HIS A 88 -8.99 -23.91 17.75
C HIS A 88 -9.36 -25.20 17.00
N ASP A 89 -10.66 -25.51 16.91
CA ASP A 89 -11.15 -26.75 16.30
C ASP A 89 -10.85 -26.83 14.81
N ILE A 90 -11.01 -25.70 14.09
CA ILE A 90 -10.64 -25.63 12.66
C ILE A 90 -9.16 -25.94 12.46
N VAL A 91 -8.30 -25.38 13.32
CA VAL A 91 -6.86 -25.57 13.18
C VAL A 91 -6.46 -26.99 13.56
N ALA A 92 -7.05 -27.55 14.63
CA ALA A 92 -6.82 -28.94 15.03
C ALA A 92 -7.25 -29.93 13.94
N ASP A 93 -8.43 -29.73 13.33
CA ASP A 93 -8.94 -30.57 12.24
C ASP A 93 -8.09 -30.46 10.96
N CYS A 94 -7.52 -29.29 10.68
CA CYS A 94 -6.60 -29.13 9.55
C CYS A 94 -5.25 -29.80 9.80
N VAL A 95 -4.72 -29.73 11.03
CA VAL A 95 -3.42 -30.31 11.39
C VAL A 95 -3.50 -31.84 11.47
N SER A 96 -4.61 -32.40 11.97
CA SER A 96 -4.78 -33.86 12.09
C SER A 96 -4.87 -34.59 10.74
N ARG A 97 -5.18 -33.87 9.65
CA ARG A 97 -5.32 -34.43 8.30
C ARG A 97 -4.07 -34.24 7.44
N LEU A 98 -3.04 -33.58 7.96
CA LEU A 98 -1.78 -33.34 7.26
C LEU A 98 -0.78 -34.44 7.57
N SER A 99 0.13 -34.71 6.63
CA SER A 99 1.27 -35.59 6.89
C SER A 99 2.25 -34.93 7.88
N ASP A 100 2.94 -35.75 8.69
CA ASP A 100 3.90 -35.28 9.70
C ASP A 100 4.98 -34.35 9.11
N HIS A 101 5.40 -34.63 7.88
CA HIS A 101 6.35 -33.81 7.15
C HIS A 101 5.76 -32.47 6.70
N ALA A 102 4.49 -32.42 6.30
CA ALA A 102 3.82 -31.17 5.94
C ALA A 102 3.63 -30.25 7.16
N ILE A 103 3.39 -30.81 8.35
CA ILE A 103 3.26 -30.05 9.61
C ILE A 103 4.52 -29.22 9.89
N SER A 104 5.71 -29.77 9.60
CA SER A 104 6.99 -29.08 9.80
C SER A 104 7.15 -27.82 8.93
N THR A 105 6.49 -27.79 7.77
CA THR A 105 6.53 -26.65 6.83
C THR A 105 5.42 -25.62 7.07
N LEU A 106 4.50 -25.89 8.01
CA LEU A 106 3.40 -24.97 8.29
C LEU A 106 3.89 -23.68 8.95
N PRO A 107 3.23 -22.54 8.66
CA PRO A 107 3.44 -21.33 9.45
C PRO A 107 3.00 -21.54 10.90
N ASN A 108 3.64 -20.82 11.83
CA ASN A 108 3.37 -20.91 13.26
C ASN A 108 1.86 -20.86 13.59
N LEU A 109 1.42 -21.66 14.58
CA LEU A 109 0.03 -21.76 15.04
C LEU A 109 -0.64 -20.39 15.29
N GLN A 110 0.09 -19.43 15.87
CA GLN A 110 -0.41 -18.07 16.11
C GLN A 110 -0.71 -17.35 14.80
N HIS A 111 0.10 -17.57 13.77
CA HIS A 111 -0.15 -17.03 12.44
C HIS A 111 -1.42 -17.64 11.84
N ILE A 112 -1.60 -18.96 11.96
CA ILE A 112 -2.78 -19.68 11.44
C ILE A 112 -4.06 -19.17 12.11
N LYS A 113 -4.08 -19.05 13.45
CA LYS A 113 -5.20 -18.47 14.20
C LYS A 113 -5.56 -17.07 13.70
N ARG A 114 -4.57 -16.20 13.48
CA ARG A 114 -4.78 -14.84 12.92
C ARG A 114 -5.31 -14.86 11.49
N ILE A 115 -4.99 -15.86 10.67
CA ILE A 115 -5.57 -16.01 9.33
C ILE A 115 -7.06 -16.33 9.45
N VAL A 116 -7.42 -17.35 10.24
CA VAL A 116 -8.80 -17.78 10.43
C VAL A 116 -9.66 -16.65 10.99
N GLN A 117 -9.16 -15.93 12.00
CA GLN A 117 -9.84 -14.77 12.59
C GLN A 117 -10.08 -13.66 11.57
N ARG A 118 -9.07 -13.30 10.75
CA ARG A 118 -9.22 -12.29 9.70
C ARG A 118 -10.24 -12.68 8.64
N ILE A 119 -10.25 -13.96 8.23
CA ILE A 119 -11.24 -14.46 7.26
C ILE A 119 -12.65 -14.33 7.83
N ARG A 120 -12.85 -14.71 9.10
CA ARG A 120 -14.14 -14.57 9.79
C ARG A 120 -14.59 -13.12 9.90
N GLN A 121 -13.72 -12.22 10.34
CA GLN A 121 -14.03 -10.79 10.44
C GLN A 121 -14.45 -10.23 9.07
N ARG A 122 -13.74 -10.59 8.01
CA ARG A 122 -14.06 -10.16 6.65
C ARG A 122 -15.38 -10.76 6.13
N HIS A 123 -15.71 -11.99 6.50
CA HIS A 123 -16.92 -12.67 6.05
C HIS A 123 -18.17 -12.25 6.82
N GLN A 124 -18.05 -12.07 8.15
CA GLN A 124 -19.16 -11.64 9.00
C GLN A 124 -19.45 -10.14 8.87
N ASN A 125 -18.45 -9.34 8.49
CA ASN A 125 -18.59 -7.90 8.43
C ASN A 125 -18.05 -7.33 7.10
N PRO A 126 -18.65 -7.72 5.95
CA PRO A 126 -18.22 -7.21 4.67
C PRO A 126 -18.59 -5.73 4.57
N LEU A 127 -17.59 -4.85 4.47
CA LEU A 127 -17.84 -3.47 4.06
C LEU A 127 -18.41 -3.49 2.64
N SER A 128 -19.64 -3.01 2.46
CA SER A 128 -20.23 -2.84 1.13
C SER A 128 -19.34 -1.92 0.31
N LEU A 129 -18.94 -2.37 -0.88
CA LEU A 129 -18.18 -1.51 -1.79
C LEU A 129 -19.12 -0.38 -2.25
N PRO A 130 -18.80 0.90 -1.96
CA PRO A 130 -19.64 2.01 -2.36
C PRO A 130 -19.55 2.17 -3.87
N THR A 131 -20.67 2.01 -4.58
CA THR A 131 -20.74 2.20 -6.04
C THR A 131 -20.48 3.66 -6.42
N ASN A 132 -20.85 4.59 -5.52
CA ASN A 132 -20.62 6.03 -5.65
C ASN A 132 -20.21 6.63 -4.30
N HIS A 133 -19.57 7.81 -4.30
CA HIS A 133 -19.26 8.56 -3.06
C HIS A 133 -20.52 8.82 -2.21
N ASP A 134 -21.67 9.02 -2.85
CA ASP A 134 -22.96 9.22 -2.18
C ASP A 134 -23.54 7.96 -1.52
N SER A 135 -22.93 6.79 -1.74
CA SER A 135 -23.33 5.51 -1.16
C SER A 135 -22.39 5.03 -0.05
N LEU A 136 -21.41 5.85 0.34
CA LEU A 136 -20.43 5.52 1.36
C LEU A 136 -21.02 5.70 2.77
N LEU A 137 -21.75 4.68 3.24
CA LEU A 137 -22.23 4.60 4.62
C LEU A 137 -21.15 3.92 5.48
N ILE A 138 -20.44 4.70 6.29
CA ILE A 138 -19.51 4.16 7.29
C ILE A 138 -20.34 3.65 8.47
N ASP A 139 -20.32 2.34 8.66
CA ASP A 139 -21.11 1.69 9.69
C ASP A 139 -20.67 2.11 11.10
N THR A 140 -21.60 2.26 12.04
CA THR A 140 -21.34 2.91 13.35
C THR A 140 -20.25 2.25 14.19
N GLN A 141 -20.04 0.96 13.98
CA GLN A 141 -18.95 0.16 14.55
C GLN A 141 -17.55 0.61 14.12
N TYR A 142 -17.41 1.29 12.98
CA TYR A 142 -16.16 1.85 12.47
C TYR A 142 -16.00 3.34 12.76
N ILE A 143 -16.95 3.95 13.46
CA ILE A 143 -16.91 5.36 13.87
C ILE A 143 -16.30 5.50 15.27
N LYS A 144 -16.39 4.43 16.08
CA LYS A 144 -16.01 4.41 17.49
C LYS A 144 -14.79 3.52 17.72
N THR A 145 -13.90 3.97 18.60
CA THR A 145 -12.79 3.17 19.14
C THR A 145 -13.32 2.05 20.03
N ALA A 146 -12.47 1.06 20.36
CA ALA A 146 -12.80 -0.03 21.28
C ALA A 146 -13.28 0.42 22.68
N ARG A 147 -13.02 1.69 23.05
CA ARG A 147 -13.48 2.32 24.30
C ARG A 147 -14.71 3.22 24.11
N GLY A 148 -15.38 3.13 22.95
CA GLY A 148 -16.60 3.87 22.64
C GLY A 148 -16.39 5.34 22.23
N ARG A 149 -15.15 5.84 22.18
CA ARG A 149 -14.88 7.23 21.75
C ARG A 149 -14.94 7.33 20.23
N THR A 150 -15.67 8.30 19.71
CA THR A 150 -15.67 8.62 18.27
C THR A 150 -14.27 9.05 17.86
N PHE A 151 -13.67 8.39 16.87
CA PHE A 151 -12.38 8.81 16.31
C PHE A 151 -12.54 9.48 14.94
N LEU A 152 -13.70 9.32 14.30
CA LEU A 152 -14.06 10.05 13.10
C LEU A 152 -14.28 11.52 13.49
N GLN A 153 -13.30 12.36 13.19
CA GLN A 153 -13.26 13.74 13.67
C GLN A 153 -14.25 14.65 12.93
N PHE A 154 -14.49 14.38 11.65
CA PHE A 154 -15.50 15.03 10.82
C PHE A 154 -16.09 14.00 9.86
N ASP A 155 -17.42 13.86 9.89
CA ASP A 155 -18.19 13.20 8.84
C ASP A 155 -18.92 14.31 8.08
N SER A 156 -18.32 14.74 6.97
CA SER A 156 -18.97 15.67 6.04
C SER A 156 -20.05 14.89 5.29
N GLY A 157 -21.09 14.48 6.02
CA GLY A 157 -22.18 13.68 5.47
C GLY A 157 -22.83 14.37 4.27
N LEU A 158 -23.62 13.61 3.52
CA LEU A 158 -24.25 14.00 2.25
C LEU A 158 -25.26 15.16 2.32
N LYS A 159 -25.31 15.91 3.43
CA LYS A 159 -26.07 17.15 3.48
C LYS A 159 -25.32 18.21 2.68
N LYS A 160 -25.73 18.36 1.41
CA LYS A 160 -25.48 19.54 0.57
C LYS A 160 -26.01 20.85 1.16
N GLU A 161 -26.55 20.85 2.37
CA GLU A 161 -27.05 22.03 3.07
C GLU A 161 -26.28 22.25 4.37
N GLN A 162 -25.04 22.72 4.22
CA GLN A 162 -24.36 23.72 5.05
C GLN A 162 -22.87 23.71 4.71
N CYS A 163 -22.54 24.14 3.48
CA CYS A 163 -21.28 24.84 3.25
C CYS A 163 -21.35 26.19 4.00
N TYR A 164 -21.28 26.14 5.33
CA TYR A 164 -21.19 27.32 6.19
C TYR A 164 -20.14 27.12 7.29
N VAL A 165 -19.11 26.37 6.97
CA VAL A 165 -17.81 26.47 7.63
C VAL A 165 -16.83 26.52 6.49
N ASP A 166 -16.53 27.73 6.01
CA ASP A 166 -15.27 28.04 5.31
C ASP A 166 -15.15 29.50 4.86
N ALA A 167 -16.14 30.37 5.11
CA ALA A 167 -15.92 31.81 4.90
C ALA A 167 -14.89 32.40 5.89
N GLN A 168 -14.88 31.95 7.15
CA GLN A 168 -13.95 32.44 8.17
C GLN A 168 -12.52 31.90 8.01
N ILE A 169 -12.37 30.65 7.56
CA ILE A 169 -11.05 30.04 7.31
C ILE A 169 -10.40 30.68 6.07
N ILE A 170 -11.16 30.90 5.00
CA ILE A 170 -10.67 31.59 3.80
C ILE A 170 -10.30 33.06 4.11
N GLN A 171 -11.09 33.76 4.93
CA GLN A 171 -10.78 35.15 5.34
C GLN A 171 -9.52 35.22 6.22
N ALA A 172 -9.32 34.27 7.14
CA ALA A 172 -8.12 34.18 7.98
C ALA A 172 -6.86 33.89 7.15
N GLU A 173 -6.93 32.95 6.20
CA GLU A 173 -5.81 32.63 5.32
C GLU A 173 -5.46 33.77 4.34
N ALA A 174 -6.47 34.47 3.82
CA ALA A 174 -6.27 35.65 2.99
C ALA A 174 -5.55 36.78 3.76
N GLY A 175 -5.92 37.00 5.03
CA GLY A 175 -5.25 37.95 5.90
C GLY A 175 -3.78 37.62 6.15
N VAL A 176 -3.47 36.35 6.41
CA VAL A 176 -2.08 35.88 6.59
C VAL A 176 -1.26 36.02 5.29
N ARG A 177 -1.85 35.70 4.13
CA ARG A 177 -1.17 35.88 2.82
C ARG A 177 -0.90 37.36 2.51
N GLN A 178 -1.84 38.25 2.81
CA GLN A 178 -1.64 39.70 2.67
C GLN A 178 -0.57 40.23 3.62
N ALA A 179 -0.54 39.77 4.88
CA ALA A 179 0.48 40.15 5.85
C ALA A 179 1.89 39.72 5.39
N ARG A 180 2.05 38.46 4.92
CA ARG A 180 3.31 37.97 4.37
C ARG A 180 3.76 38.74 3.14
N ARG A 181 2.85 39.06 2.22
CA ARG A 181 3.16 39.85 1.02
C ARG A 181 3.59 41.27 1.36
N ARG A 182 2.94 41.93 2.35
CA ARG A 182 3.36 43.26 2.84
C ARG A 182 4.74 43.23 3.47
N GLU A 183 5.04 42.21 4.25
CA GLU A 183 6.36 42.04 4.88
C GLU A 183 7.45 41.77 3.84
N GLN A 184 7.15 40.97 2.82
CA GLN A 184 8.06 40.72 1.71
C GLN A 184 8.34 42.00 0.90
N ILE A 185 7.30 42.77 0.56
CA ILE A 185 7.45 44.07 -0.13
C ILE A 185 8.27 45.04 0.73
N ARG A 186 8.03 45.10 2.05
CA ARG A 186 8.85 45.92 2.97
C ARG A 186 10.31 45.53 2.96
N ARG A 187 10.62 44.23 2.97
CA ARG A 187 12.00 43.73 2.90
C ARG A 187 12.64 44.07 1.56
N GLU A 188 11.94 43.87 0.45
CA GLU A 188 12.42 44.20 -0.89
C GLU A 188 12.65 45.70 -1.05
N THR A 189 11.75 46.54 -0.52
CA THR A 189 11.90 48.01 -0.55
C THR A 189 13.07 48.46 0.33
N ARG A 190 13.28 47.82 1.49
CA ARG A 190 14.44 48.09 2.36
C ARG A 190 15.76 47.71 1.69
N ILE A 191 15.79 46.59 0.97
CA ILE A 191 16.97 46.17 0.18
C ILE A 191 17.21 47.17 -0.96
N LEU A 192 16.17 47.58 -1.68
CA LEU A 192 16.29 48.56 -2.77
C LEU A 192 16.75 49.93 -2.27
N ASN A 193 16.29 50.39 -1.11
CA ASN A 193 16.76 51.64 -0.51
C ASN A 193 18.22 51.55 -0.06
N LEU A 194 18.66 50.41 0.48
CA LEU A 194 20.08 50.17 0.83
C LEU A 194 20.98 50.14 -0.42
N LEU A 195 20.46 49.70 -1.56
CA LEU A 195 21.18 49.65 -2.83
C LEU A 195 21.18 51.01 -3.58
N ASN A 196 20.26 51.91 -3.23
CA ASN A 196 20.11 53.24 -3.83
C ASN A 196 20.59 54.38 -2.91
N GLU A 197 21.39 54.10 -1.88
CA GLU A 197 22.09 55.15 -1.12
C GLU A 197 22.95 55.98 -2.09
N PRO A 198 22.68 57.29 -2.26
CA PRO A 198 23.47 58.12 -3.15
C PRO A 198 24.88 58.27 -2.57
N THR A 199 25.88 57.76 -3.29
CA THR A 199 27.29 58.07 -3.06
C THR A 199 27.54 59.56 -3.30
N THR A 200 27.32 60.36 -2.25
CA THR A 200 27.77 61.75 -2.19
C THR A 200 28.61 61.94 -0.95
N THR A 201 29.89 61.58 -1.06
CA THR A 201 30.96 62.26 -0.33
C THR A 201 32.12 62.49 -1.30
N ASN A 202 32.06 63.68 -1.89
CA ASN A 202 33.14 64.53 -2.40
C ASN A 202 34.57 63.98 -2.31
N PHE A 203 35.13 63.74 -3.50
CA PHE A 203 36.50 64.11 -3.83
C PHE A 203 36.66 65.64 -3.69
N GLU A 204 37.29 66.13 -2.63
CA GLU A 204 38.14 67.35 -2.61
C GLU A 204 38.69 67.62 -1.20
N LYS A 205 40.00 67.97 -1.12
CA LYS A 205 40.91 68.04 0.06
C LYS A 205 41.42 66.66 0.49
N VAL A 206 42.68 66.24 0.28
CA VAL A 206 43.95 66.93 0.51
C VAL A 206 45.05 66.26 -0.33
N MET A 207 45.54 66.93 -1.37
CA MET A 207 46.87 66.71 -1.96
C MET A 207 47.39 68.10 -2.35
N ALA A 208 47.90 68.82 -1.35
CA ALA A 208 48.81 69.95 -1.58
C ALA A 208 50.23 69.39 -1.74
N PRO A 209 51.10 70.03 -2.55
CA PRO A 209 52.35 69.44 -3.01
C PRO A 209 53.43 69.35 -1.92
N ALA A 210 54.27 68.33 -2.05
CA ALA A 210 55.43 68.07 -1.21
C ALA A 210 56.36 69.29 -1.14
N GLN A 211 56.65 69.73 0.09
CA GLN A 211 57.76 70.64 0.35
C GLN A 211 59.07 69.87 0.30
N ASN A 212 59.99 70.46 -0.47
CA ASN A 212 61.32 70.00 -0.77
C ASN A 212 62.26 70.46 0.35
N ILE A 213 62.89 69.56 1.11
CA ILE A 213 64.06 69.91 1.93
C ILE A 213 65.09 68.78 1.83
N THR A 214 66.16 69.15 1.14
CA THR A 214 67.46 68.50 1.02
C THR A 214 68.17 68.33 2.37
N LEU A 215 68.81 67.17 2.52
CA LEU A 215 69.86 66.86 3.47
C LEU A 215 71.03 67.86 3.38
N LYS A 216 71.45 68.38 4.52
CA LYS A 216 72.86 68.71 4.80
C LYS A 216 73.15 68.42 6.27
N ASP A 217 73.91 67.35 6.49
CA ASP A 217 74.61 67.06 7.73
C ASP A 217 75.79 68.03 7.89
N SER A 218 75.91 68.64 9.08
CA SER A 218 77.12 68.97 9.86
C SER A 218 76.84 70.08 10.86
#